data_AF-A0A9P6LK39-F1
#
_entry.id   AF-A0A9P6LK39-F1
#
_cell.length_a   1.000
_cell.length_b   1.000
_cell.length_c   1.000
_cell.angle_alpha   90.00
_cell.angle_beta   90.00
_cell.angle_gamma   90.00
#
_symmetry.space_group_name_H-M   'P 1'
#
loop_
_entity.id
_entity.type
_entity.pdbx_description
1 polymer ?
#
loop_
_entity_poly.entity_id
_entity_poly.type
_entity_poly.pdbx_seq_one_letter_code
_entity_poly.pdbx_strand_id
1 'polypeptide(L)'
;MCAKYSFEKPNDKRALDLMNAAARVVVTELPDITIAYGVSDEYSFVFHKSCTLFERRASKLVSTVVSTFTANYVYLWSQHFPDSPLSPPLPSFDGRAVCYPSVSNLRDYMSWRQVDCHINNLYNTTFWSLIQLGGLDNKAAEQLLAGTVSGDKNEILFSKFKINYNNEPEIYKKGSVVFRDYELVEPGTHNTAEAADALAEPLQQSKSQAEKDKKKRGKARVVIEHLDIIKDDFWDRRPWLLSNKPGKTPKEP
;
A
#
# COMPACT_ATOMS: atom_id res chain seq x y z
N MET A 1 7.03 -8.41 17.72
CA MET A 1 7.70 -8.74 16.45
C MET A 1 8.98 -7.93 16.25
N CYS A 2 8.89 -6.60 16.08
CA CYS A 2 10.03 -5.74 15.73
C CYS A 2 11.26 -5.86 16.66
N ALA A 3 11.06 -5.89 17.98
CA ALA A 3 12.18 -6.05 18.93
C ALA A 3 12.80 -7.46 18.90
N LYS A 4 11.99 -8.49 18.67
CA LYS A 4 12.44 -9.90 18.66
C LYS A 4 13.37 -10.19 17.48
N TYR A 5 13.14 -9.54 16.35
CA TYR A 5 13.90 -9.73 15.11
C TYR A 5 14.77 -8.50 14.76
N SER A 6 15.01 -7.64 15.75
CA SER A 6 15.91 -6.48 15.64
C SER A 6 15.67 -5.64 14.39
N PHE A 7 14.42 -5.22 14.18
CA PHE A 7 14.09 -4.37 13.04
C PHE A 7 14.82 -3.04 13.15
N GLU A 8 15.43 -2.61 12.04
CA GLU A 8 16.06 -1.30 11.90
C GLU A 8 15.05 -0.18 12.19
N LYS A 9 15.58 0.92 12.72
CA LYS A 9 14.81 2.10 13.09
C LYS A 9 15.38 3.33 12.38
N PRO A 10 14.55 4.22 11.80
CA PRO A 10 13.08 4.25 11.92
C PRO A 10 12.34 3.18 11.10
N ASN A 11 12.93 2.69 10.01
CA ASN A 11 12.32 1.76 9.07
C ASN A 11 13.25 0.59 8.78
N ASP A 12 12.69 -0.63 8.65
CA ASP A 12 13.43 -1.81 8.22
C ASP A 12 13.02 -2.20 6.80
N LYS A 13 13.95 -2.07 5.86
CA LYS A 13 13.69 -2.36 4.44
C LYS A 13 13.28 -3.81 4.22
N ARG A 14 13.88 -4.75 4.96
CA ARG A 14 13.60 -6.19 4.82
C ARG A 14 12.16 -6.48 5.22
N ALA A 15 11.70 -5.87 6.31
CA ALA A 15 10.34 -6.01 6.79
C ALA A 15 9.32 -5.46 5.78
N LEU A 16 9.57 -4.27 5.23
CA LEU A 16 8.67 -3.66 4.24
C LEU A 16 8.68 -4.44 2.92
N ASP A 17 9.83 -4.92 2.47
CA ASP A 17 9.92 -5.75 1.27
C ASP A 17 9.19 -7.08 1.43
N LEU A 18 9.24 -7.67 2.62
CA LEU A 18 8.47 -8.88 2.95
C LEU A 18 6.96 -8.62 2.92
N MET A 19 6.50 -7.52 3.53
CA MET A 19 5.09 -7.09 3.47
C MET A 19 4.64 -6.90 2.02
N ASN A 20 5.47 -6.25 1.20
CA ASN A 20 5.20 -6.01 -0.22
C ASN A 20 5.19 -7.30 -1.04
N ALA A 21 6.09 -8.24 -0.76
CA ALA A 21 6.13 -9.52 -1.45
C ALA A 21 4.87 -10.35 -1.14
N ALA A 22 4.42 -10.37 0.13
CA ALA A 22 3.17 -11.01 0.53
C ALA A 22 1.95 -10.34 -0.11
N ALA A 23 1.88 -9.00 -0.12
CA ALA A 23 0.81 -8.24 -0.77
C ALA A 23 0.73 -8.53 -2.27
N ARG A 24 1.87 -8.59 -2.97
CA ARG A 24 1.93 -8.93 -4.39
C ARG A 24 1.32 -10.29 -4.68
N VAL A 25 1.54 -11.29 -3.82
CA VAL A 25 0.89 -12.60 -3.97
C VAL A 25 -0.62 -12.49 -3.83
N VAL A 26 -1.12 -11.79 -2.81
CA VAL A 26 -2.57 -11.55 -2.62
C VAL A 26 -3.19 -10.89 -3.85
N VAL A 27 -2.58 -9.82 -4.36
CA VAL A 27 -3.06 -9.13 -5.56
C VAL A 27 -3.04 -10.05 -6.78
N THR A 28 -2.02 -10.91 -6.91
CA THR A 28 -1.88 -11.87 -8.02
C THR A 28 -2.97 -12.94 -7.97
N GLU A 29 -3.19 -13.55 -6.80
CA GLU A 29 -4.16 -14.65 -6.61
C GLU A 29 -5.62 -14.19 -6.64
N LEU A 30 -5.88 -12.91 -6.35
CA LEU A 30 -7.22 -12.32 -6.34
C LEU A 30 -7.36 -11.24 -7.43
N PRO A 31 -7.75 -11.60 -8.68
CA PRO A 31 -7.88 -10.68 -9.81
C PRO A 31 -8.94 -9.60 -9.69
N ASP A 32 -9.76 -9.66 -8.65
CA ASP A 32 -10.78 -8.66 -8.35
C ASP A 32 -10.23 -7.49 -7.51
N ILE A 33 -9.00 -7.60 -7.00
CA ILE A 33 -8.28 -6.49 -6.37
C ILE A 33 -7.72 -5.57 -7.46
N THR A 34 -8.07 -4.29 -7.40
CA THR A 34 -7.63 -3.28 -8.38
C THR A 34 -6.34 -2.60 -7.96
N ILE A 35 -6.23 -2.27 -6.68
CA ILE A 35 -5.08 -1.60 -6.07
C ILE A 35 -4.94 -2.08 -4.62
N ALA A 36 -3.72 -2.17 -4.15
CA ALA A 36 -3.40 -2.31 -2.74
C ALA A 36 -2.37 -1.25 -2.31
N TYR A 37 -2.43 -0.84 -1.06
CA TYR A 37 -1.52 0.15 -0.49
C TYR A 37 -1.00 -0.32 0.86
N GLY A 38 0.30 -0.24 1.08
CA GLY A 38 0.96 -0.68 2.30
C GLY A 38 1.86 0.38 2.92
N VAL A 39 1.81 0.47 4.25
CA VAL A 39 2.66 1.34 5.07
C VAL A 39 2.90 0.65 6.42
N SER A 40 4.12 0.76 6.96
CA SER A 40 4.48 0.15 8.25
C SER A 40 4.13 -1.35 8.27
N ASP A 41 3.18 -1.74 9.12
CA ASP A 41 2.67 -3.07 9.37
C ASP A 41 1.23 -3.27 8.87
N GLU A 42 0.69 -2.30 8.11
CA GLU A 42 -0.66 -2.35 7.54
C GLU A 42 -0.65 -2.45 6.00
N TYR A 43 -1.69 -3.11 5.46
CA TYR A 43 -1.98 -3.16 4.02
C TYR A 43 -3.49 -3.06 3.77
N SER A 44 -3.87 -2.22 2.82
CA SER A 44 -5.24 -2.05 2.34
C SER A 44 -5.38 -2.68 0.96
N PHE A 45 -6.41 -3.50 0.76
CA PHE A 45 -6.71 -4.14 -0.52
C PHE A 45 -8.07 -3.69 -1.03
N VAL A 46 -8.10 -3.07 -2.20
CA VAL A 46 -9.33 -2.53 -2.80
C VAL A 46 -9.90 -3.52 -3.80
N PHE A 47 -11.07 -4.06 -3.49
CA PHE A 47 -11.88 -4.81 -4.45
C PHE A 47 -12.72 -3.83 -5.25
N HIS A 48 -12.80 -4.02 -6.57
CA HIS A 48 -13.68 -3.19 -7.38
C HIS A 48 -15.14 -3.31 -6.93
N LYS A 49 -15.93 -2.23 -7.04
CA LYS A 49 -17.33 -2.24 -6.61
C LYS A 49 -18.21 -3.26 -7.32
N SER A 50 -17.85 -3.68 -8.53
CA SER A 50 -18.53 -4.75 -9.28
C SER A 50 -18.08 -6.18 -8.90
N CYS A 51 -17.22 -6.34 -7.90
CA CYS A 51 -16.72 -7.63 -7.44
C CYS A 51 -17.88 -8.54 -6.99
N THR A 52 -17.89 -9.78 -7.46
CA THR A 52 -18.87 -10.81 -7.06
C THR A 52 -18.22 -11.97 -6.31
N LEU A 53 -16.91 -11.88 -6.03
CA LEU A 53 -16.14 -12.90 -5.33
C LEU A 53 -16.80 -13.24 -3.99
N PHE A 54 -17.01 -14.54 -3.75
CA PHE A 54 -17.67 -15.08 -2.55
C PHE A 54 -19.02 -14.43 -2.23
N GLU A 55 -19.78 -14.02 -3.26
CA GLU A 55 -21.06 -13.32 -3.08
C GLU A 55 -20.93 -12.07 -2.20
N ARG A 56 -19.75 -11.44 -2.21
CA ARG A 56 -19.43 -10.24 -1.42
C ARG A 56 -19.52 -10.44 0.09
N ARG A 57 -19.46 -11.69 0.56
CA ARG A 57 -19.46 -12.01 1.99
C ARG A 57 -18.18 -11.47 2.63
N ALA A 58 -18.31 -10.43 3.46
CA ALA A 58 -17.20 -9.78 4.14
C ALA A 58 -16.29 -10.77 4.87
N SER A 59 -16.87 -11.74 5.59
CA SER A 59 -16.09 -12.76 6.31
C SER A 59 -15.20 -13.61 5.39
N LYS A 60 -15.67 -13.95 4.19
CA LYS A 60 -14.90 -14.70 3.20
C LYS A 60 -13.80 -13.85 2.57
N LEU A 61 -14.09 -12.60 2.22
CA LEU A 61 -13.10 -11.67 1.68
C LEU A 61 -11.96 -11.43 2.68
N VAL A 62 -12.31 -11.06 3.91
CA VAL A 62 -11.33 -10.77 4.97
C VAL A 62 -10.49 -12.01 5.29
N SER A 63 -11.12 -13.15 5.57
CA SER A 63 -10.37 -14.38 5.91
C SER A 63 -9.47 -14.85 4.77
N THR A 64 -9.89 -14.73 3.51
CA THR A 64 -9.06 -15.10 2.36
C THR A 64 -7.85 -14.18 2.25
N VAL A 65 -8.04 -12.87 2.31
CA VAL A 65 -6.93 -11.91 2.26
C VAL A 65 -5.95 -12.13 3.41
N VAL A 66 -6.45 -12.20 4.65
CA VAL A 66 -5.61 -12.36 5.85
C VAL A 66 -4.85 -13.70 5.82
N SER A 67 -5.51 -14.80 5.47
CA SER A 67 -4.84 -16.11 5.42
C SER A 67 -3.81 -16.20 4.30
N THR A 68 -4.12 -15.74 3.10
CA THR A 68 -3.16 -15.68 1.99
C THR A 68 -1.97 -14.78 2.34
N PHE A 69 -2.22 -13.60 2.91
CA PHE A 69 -1.16 -12.68 3.30
C PHE A 69 -0.26 -13.28 4.38
N THR A 70 -0.85 -13.80 5.46
CA THR A 70 -0.10 -14.38 6.59
C THR A 70 0.72 -15.59 6.15
N ALA A 71 0.14 -16.50 5.36
CA ALA A 71 0.84 -17.67 4.84
C ALA A 71 2.06 -17.27 3.98
N ASN A 72 1.89 -16.28 3.10
CA ASN A 72 2.99 -15.78 2.27
C ASN A 72 4.02 -14.99 3.06
N TYR A 73 3.62 -14.23 4.08
CA TYR A 73 4.56 -13.54 4.98
C TYR A 73 5.47 -14.55 5.69
N VAL A 74 4.91 -15.65 6.19
CA VAL A 74 5.70 -16.73 6.83
C VAL A 74 6.56 -17.48 5.81
N TYR A 75 6.00 -17.83 4.66
CA TYR A 75 6.71 -18.57 3.60
C TYR A 75 7.91 -17.79 3.05
N LEU A 76 7.73 -16.49 2.79
CA LEU A 76 8.76 -15.62 2.22
C LEU A 76 9.75 -15.09 3.27
N TRP A 77 9.48 -15.27 4.56
CA TRP A 77 10.31 -14.72 5.64
C TRP A 77 11.80 -15.01 5.47
N SER A 78 12.16 -16.27 5.21
CA SER A 78 13.56 -16.71 5.08
C SER A 78 14.31 -16.04 3.92
N GLN A 79 13.59 -15.55 2.91
CA GLN A 79 14.18 -14.83 1.77
C GLN A 79 14.56 -13.39 2.15
N HIS A 80 13.86 -12.79 3.12
CA HIS A 80 14.08 -11.42 3.58
C HIS A 80 14.87 -11.34 4.88
N PHE A 81 14.82 -12.40 5.70
CA PHE A 81 15.49 -12.53 6.99
C PHE A 81 16.26 -13.86 7.06
N PRO A 82 17.30 -14.07 6.21
CA PRO A 82 18.02 -15.34 6.13
C PRO A 82 18.70 -15.72 7.45
N ASP A 83 19.20 -14.72 8.18
CA ASP A 83 19.95 -14.92 9.43
C ASP A 83 19.06 -14.85 10.68
N SER A 84 17.74 -14.77 10.53
CA SER A 84 16.81 -14.61 11.66
C SER A 84 15.56 -15.48 11.49
N PRO A 85 15.67 -16.82 11.64
CA PRO A 85 14.55 -17.73 11.45
C PRO A 85 13.35 -17.40 12.34
N LEU A 86 12.14 -17.56 11.81
CA LEU A 86 10.92 -17.40 12.60
C LEU A 86 10.88 -18.40 13.76
N SER A 87 10.48 -17.91 14.91
CA SER A 87 10.15 -18.72 16.08
C SER A 87 8.83 -18.25 16.71
N PRO A 88 8.07 -19.15 17.37
CA PRO A 88 6.80 -18.80 18.02
C PRO A 88 6.92 -17.63 19.03
N PRO A 89 5.87 -16.80 19.19
CA PRO A 89 4.65 -16.79 18.37
C PRO A 89 4.94 -16.33 16.94
N LEU A 90 4.26 -16.97 15.98
CA LEU A 90 4.36 -16.61 14.56
C LEU A 90 3.64 -15.28 14.29
N PRO A 91 4.04 -14.54 13.24
CA PRO A 91 3.33 -13.34 12.84
C PRO A 91 1.87 -13.67 12.47
N SER A 92 0.97 -12.77 12.87
CA SER A 92 -0.46 -12.85 12.59
C SER A 92 -0.98 -11.46 12.26
N PHE A 93 -1.97 -11.39 11.38
CA PHE A 93 -2.59 -10.14 10.96
C PHE A 93 -4.08 -10.16 11.31
N ASP A 94 -4.60 -9.02 11.76
CA ASP A 94 -6.04 -8.79 11.80
C ASP A 94 -6.52 -8.29 10.43
N GLY A 95 -7.84 -8.19 10.26
CA GLY A 95 -8.41 -7.68 9.03
C GLY A 95 -9.84 -7.23 9.24
N ARG A 96 -10.23 -6.20 8.50
CA ARG A 96 -11.59 -5.65 8.48
C ARG A 96 -12.01 -5.31 7.06
N ALA A 97 -13.31 -5.38 6.78
CA ALA A 97 -13.88 -4.89 5.53
C ALA A 97 -14.58 -3.55 5.78
N VAL A 98 -14.33 -2.58 4.91
CA VAL A 98 -14.98 -1.26 4.91
C VAL A 98 -15.54 -1.01 3.52
N CYS A 99 -16.78 -0.53 3.44
CA CYS A 99 -17.42 -0.21 2.17
C CYS A 99 -17.39 1.30 1.95
N TYR A 100 -16.84 1.72 0.81
CA TYR A 100 -16.90 3.09 0.35
C TYR A 100 -17.96 3.21 -0.75
N PRO A 101 -18.99 4.09 -0.60
CA PRO A 101 -20.10 4.16 -1.54
C PRO A 101 -19.74 4.89 -2.84
N SER A 102 -18.64 5.66 -2.86
CA SER A 102 -18.15 6.40 -4.02
C SER A 102 -16.65 6.26 -4.20
N VAL A 103 -16.17 6.53 -5.41
CA VAL A 103 -14.75 6.68 -5.76
C VAL A 103 -14.14 7.81 -4.94
N SER A 104 -14.86 8.91 -4.72
CA SER A 104 -14.39 10.02 -3.89
C SER A 104 -14.02 9.55 -2.47
N ASN A 105 -14.91 8.82 -1.80
CA ASN A 105 -14.61 8.31 -0.44
C ASN A 105 -13.47 7.30 -0.43
N LEU A 106 -13.35 6.47 -1.47
CA LEU A 106 -12.21 5.56 -1.63
C LEU A 106 -10.90 6.35 -1.76
N ARG A 107 -10.88 7.39 -2.59
CA ARG A 107 -9.71 8.23 -2.81
C ARG A 107 -9.32 9.02 -1.56
N ASP A 108 -10.30 9.53 -0.81
CA ASP A 108 -10.08 10.17 0.50
C ASP A 108 -9.42 9.18 1.48
N TYR A 109 -9.92 7.94 1.54
CA TYR A 109 -9.32 6.91 2.38
C TYR A 109 -7.86 6.63 1.98
N MET A 110 -7.58 6.40 0.71
CA MET A 110 -6.23 6.12 0.22
C MET A 110 -5.28 7.30 0.47
N SER A 111 -5.77 8.53 0.26
CA SER A 111 -5.03 9.75 0.52
C SER A 111 -4.74 9.91 2.01
N TRP A 112 -5.72 9.65 2.87
CA TRP A 112 -5.55 9.66 4.32
C TRP A 112 -4.48 8.68 4.78
N ARG A 113 -4.46 7.45 4.26
CA ARG A 113 -3.40 6.46 4.55
C ARG A 113 -2.02 6.93 4.11
N GLN A 114 -1.89 7.60 2.95
CA GLN A 114 -0.60 8.10 2.49
C GLN A 114 -0.13 9.37 3.24
N VAL A 115 -1.05 10.25 3.62
CA VAL A 115 -0.72 11.41 4.47
C VAL A 115 -0.25 10.93 5.85
N ASP A 116 -0.92 9.94 6.43
CA ASP A 116 -0.53 9.34 7.71
C ASP A 116 0.86 8.70 7.63
N CYS A 117 1.16 7.99 6.53
CA CYS A 117 2.50 7.48 6.23
C CYS A 117 3.57 8.58 6.28
N HIS A 118 3.33 9.70 5.59
CA HIS A 118 4.27 10.81 5.53
C HIS A 118 4.52 11.44 6.91
N ILE A 119 3.44 11.68 7.68
CA ILE A 119 3.51 12.27 9.02
C ILE A 119 4.28 11.35 9.97
N ASN A 120 3.92 10.07 10.00
CA ASN A 120 4.53 9.08 10.89
C ASN A 120 6.01 8.85 10.53
N ASN A 121 6.35 8.77 9.23
CA ASN A 121 7.73 8.59 8.81
C ASN A 121 8.62 9.79 9.16
N LEU A 122 8.14 11.02 8.93
CA LEU A 122 8.89 12.23 9.31
C LEU A 122 9.11 12.32 10.82
N TYR A 123 8.07 12.02 11.60
CA TYR A 123 8.17 11.94 13.06
C TYR A 123 9.20 10.89 13.50
N ASN A 124 9.05 9.65 13.03
CA ASN A 124 9.92 8.54 13.41
C ASN A 124 11.37 8.76 12.99
N THR A 125 11.61 9.29 11.80
CA THR A 125 12.96 9.61 11.32
C THR A 125 13.63 10.64 12.22
N THR A 126 12.90 11.68 12.61
CA THR A 126 13.40 12.71 13.53
C THR A 126 13.64 12.14 14.93
N PHE A 127 12.69 11.37 15.45
CA PHE A 127 12.75 10.75 16.77
C PHE A 127 13.94 9.79 16.90
N TRP A 128 14.12 8.89 15.95
CA TRP A 128 15.23 7.94 15.99
C TRP A 128 16.59 8.59 15.70
N SER A 129 16.64 9.64 14.89
CA SER A 129 17.87 10.43 14.72
C SER A 129 18.29 11.11 16.03
N LEU A 130 17.33 11.67 16.79
CA LEU A 130 17.59 12.26 18.11
C LEU A 130 18.15 11.24 19.10
N ILE A 131 17.70 10.00 19.06
CA ILE A 131 18.17 8.93 19.95
C ILE A 131 19.53 8.40 19.50
N GLN A 132 19.62 7.93 18.26
CA GLN A 132 20.78 7.18 17.77
C GLN A 132 21.98 8.09 17.47
N LEU A 133 21.74 9.29 16.94
CA LEU A 133 22.79 10.24 16.57
C LEU A 133 22.92 11.36 17.61
N GLY A 134 21.81 11.76 18.22
CA GLY A 134 21.78 12.82 19.24
C GLY A 134 22.04 12.34 20.67
N GLY A 135 21.96 11.03 20.93
CA GLY A 135 22.17 10.46 22.27
C GLY A 135 21.06 10.76 23.27
N LEU A 136 19.88 11.21 22.81
CA LEU A 136 18.73 11.43 23.70
C LEU A 136 18.10 10.10 24.10
N ASP A 137 17.51 10.06 25.30
CA ASP A 137 16.58 8.99 25.65
C ASP A 137 15.20 9.19 24.98
N ASN A 138 14.36 8.16 25.04
CA ASN A 138 13.03 8.18 24.42
C ASN A 138 12.15 9.32 24.94
N LYS A 139 12.19 9.60 26.25
CA LYS A 139 11.32 10.59 26.89
C LYS A 139 11.73 12.01 26.50
N ALA A 140 13.03 12.28 26.47
CA ALA A 140 13.59 13.54 26.05
C ALA A 140 13.32 13.81 24.56
N ALA A 141 13.47 12.79 23.71
CA ALA A 141 13.15 12.91 22.28
C ALA A 141 11.66 13.20 22.05
N GLU A 142 10.77 12.51 22.76
CA GLU A 142 9.32 12.75 22.68
C GLU A 142 8.94 14.16 23.14
N GLN A 143 9.49 14.62 24.28
CA GLN A 143 9.26 15.96 24.79
C GLN A 143 9.76 17.05 23.84
N LEU A 144 10.92 16.85 23.19
CA LEU A 144 11.45 17.79 22.22
C LEU A 144 10.57 17.89 20.98
N LEU A 145 9.97 16.78 20.55
CA LEU A 145 9.09 16.74 19.38
C LEU A 145 7.66 17.17 19.69
N ALA A 146 7.27 17.26 20.97
CA ALA A 146 5.93 17.67 21.37
C ALA A 146 5.63 19.10 20.88
N GLY A 147 4.50 19.29 20.20
CA GLY A 147 4.07 20.58 19.66
C GLY A 147 4.79 21.04 18.38
N THR A 148 5.80 20.30 17.91
CA THR A 148 6.51 20.65 16.68
C THR A 148 5.67 20.40 15.43
N VAL A 149 5.82 21.25 14.41
CA VAL A 149 5.22 21.05 13.09
C VAL A 149 6.18 20.34 12.14
N SER A 150 5.77 20.08 10.89
CA SER A 150 6.60 19.40 9.89
C SER A 150 7.86 20.21 9.53
N GLY A 151 7.77 21.55 9.49
CA GLY A 151 8.90 22.45 9.25
C GLY A 151 10.01 22.25 10.27
N ASP A 152 9.66 22.31 11.56
CA ASP A 152 10.60 22.13 12.67
C ASP A 152 11.32 20.78 12.62
N LYS A 153 10.60 19.70 12.30
CA LYS A 153 11.18 18.35 12.17
C LYS A 153 12.21 18.27 11.04
N ASN A 154 11.89 18.86 9.89
CA ASN A 154 12.83 18.97 8.78
C ASN A 154 14.07 19.80 9.16
N GLU A 155 13.87 20.91 9.87
CA GLU A 155 14.98 21.73 10.36
C GLU A 155 15.85 20.99 11.38
N ILE A 156 15.26 20.23 12.31
CA ILE A 156 16.00 19.39 13.26
C ILE A 156 16.87 18.38 12.51
N LEU A 157 16.29 17.65 11.55
CA LEU A 157 17.00 16.67 10.73
C LEU A 157 18.18 17.30 9.97
N PHE A 158 17.92 18.43 9.31
CA PHE A 158 18.92 19.09 8.48
C PHE A 158 20.00 19.78 9.31
N SER A 159 19.63 20.59 10.28
CA SER A 159 20.57 21.42 11.05
C SER A 159 21.46 20.58 11.95
N LYS A 160 20.89 19.63 12.70
CA LYS A 160 21.62 18.82 13.69
C LYS A 160 22.28 17.59 13.08
N PHE A 161 21.61 16.90 12.16
CA PHE A 161 22.06 15.60 11.67
C PHE A 161 22.51 15.62 10.21
N LYS A 162 22.39 16.76 9.51
CA LYS A 162 22.69 16.90 8.08
C LYS A 162 21.88 15.93 7.20
N ILE A 163 20.70 15.53 7.68
CA ILE A 163 19.77 14.65 6.98
C ILE A 163 18.76 15.52 6.22
N ASN A 164 18.71 15.37 4.91
CA ASN A 164 17.65 15.94 4.09
C ASN A 164 16.54 14.90 3.90
N TYR A 165 15.40 15.09 4.58
CA TYR A 165 14.27 14.15 4.53
C TYR A 165 13.76 13.89 3.11
N ASN A 166 13.87 14.86 2.20
CA ASN A 166 13.46 14.67 0.81
C ASN A 166 14.31 13.63 0.07
N ASN A 167 15.51 13.33 0.57
CA ASN A 167 16.40 12.31 0.01
C ASN A 167 16.16 10.91 0.64
N GLU A 168 15.29 10.80 1.64
CA GLU A 168 14.91 9.48 2.18
C GLU A 168 14.24 8.64 1.08
N PRO A 169 14.42 7.31 1.10
CA PRO A 169 13.79 6.41 0.14
C PRO A 169 12.28 6.61 0.01
N GLU A 170 11.78 6.59 -1.23
CA GLU A 170 10.35 6.80 -1.53
C GLU A 170 9.44 5.80 -0.81
N ILE A 171 9.89 4.54 -0.64
CA ILE A 171 9.16 3.51 0.12
C ILE A 171 8.83 3.94 1.56
N TYR A 172 9.71 4.71 2.20
CA TYR A 172 9.50 5.19 3.58
C TYR A 172 8.59 6.42 3.60
N LYS A 173 8.73 7.31 2.62
CA LYS A 173 7.97 8.57 2.56
C LYS A 173 6.55 8.42 2.01
N LYS A 174 6.33 7.47 1.11
CA LYS A 174 5.09 7.31 0.33
C LYS A 174 4.43 5.95 0.49
N GLY A 175 5.06 5.01 1.19
CA GLY A 175 4.58 3.63 1.28
C GLY A 175 4.72 2.89 -0.05
N SER A 176 3.95 1.82 -0.22
CA SER A 176 4.02 0.93 -1.37
C SER A 176 2.65 0.74 -1.99
N VAL A 177 2.56 0.90 -3.30
CA VAL A 177 1.33 0.76 -4.09
C VAL A 177 1.48 -0.47 -4.98
N VAL A 178 0.52 -1.39 -4.89
CA VAL A 178 0.55 -2.65 -5.65
C VAL A 178 -0.65 -2.68 -6.58
N PHE A 179 -0.40 -2.83 -7.88
CA PHE A 179 -1.46 -2.86 -8.87
C PHE A 179 -1.02 -3.64 -10.11
N ARG A 180 -1.99 -3.92 -10.98
CA ARG A 180 -1.75 -4.55 -12.29
C ARG A 180 -1.31 -3.50 -13.29
N ASP A 181 -0.17 -3.75 -13.92
CA ASP A 181 0.44 -2.81 -14.84
C ASP A 181 -0.14 -2.93 -16.26
N TYR A 182 -0.50 -1.76 -16.79
CA TYR A 182 -1.03 -1.55 -18.14
C TYR A 182 -0.44 -0.25 -18.69
N GLU A 183 -0.48 -0.05 -20.01
CA GLU A 183 -0.02 1.19 -20.64
C GLU A 183 -0.75 2.40 -20.03
N LEU A 184 0.02 3.38 -19.53
CA LEU A 184 -0.52 4.64 -19.02
C LEU A 184 -1.30 5.36 -20.13
N VAL A 185 -2.34 6.08 -19.73
CA VAL A 185 -3.17 6.87 -20.64
C VAL A 185 -2.98 8.36 -20.37
N GLU A 186 -3.15 9.19 -21.40
CA GLU A 186 -3.13 10.65 -21.25
C GLU A 186 -4.30 11.14 -20.37
N PRO A 187 -4.06 12.03 -19.38
CA PRO A 187 -5.10 12.61 -18.56
C PRO A 187 -6.21 13.30 -19.38
N GLY A 188 -7.46 13.27 -18.90
CA GLY A 188 -8.59 13.92 -19.55
C GLY A 188 -9.20 13.17 -20.76
N THR A 189 -8.64 12.03 -21.15
CA THR A 189 -9.21 11.18 -22.22
C THR A 189 -10.38 10.30 -21.76
N HIS A 190 -10.56 10.19 -20.43
CA HIS A 190 -11.56 9.34 -19.80
C HIS A 190 -12.14 10.02 -18.57
N ASN A 191 -13.44 9.81 -18.33
CA ASN A 191 -14.10 10.25 -17.11
C ASN A 191 -14.46 9.05 -16.22
N THR A 192 -13.43 8.30 -15.81
CA THR A 192 -13.61 7.00 -15.15
C THR A 192 -14.15 7.10 -13.74
N ALA A 193 -13.85 8.16 -13.00
CA ALA A 193 -14.39 8.34 -11.65
C ALA A 193 -15.91 8.55 -11.69
N GLU A 194 -16.39 9.48 -12.53
CA GLU A 194 -17.82 9.72 -12.71
C GLU A 194 -18.55 8.48 -13.24
N ALA A 195 -18.00 7.81 -14.25
CA ALA A 195 -18.56 6.56 -14.75
C ALA A 195 -18.57 5.48 -13.66
N ALA A 196 -17.52 5.40 -12.85
CA ALA A 196 -17.42 4.49 -11.74
C ALA A 196 -18.28 4.89 -10.54
N ASP A 197 -18.83 6.10 -10.45
CA ASP A 197 -19.82 6.47 -9.43
C ASP A 197 -21.25 6.28 -9.95
N ALA A 198 -21.50 6.58 -11.23
CA ALA A 198 -22.80 6.45 -11.88
C ALA A 198 -23.31 4.99 -11.97
N LEU A 199 -22.45 3.98 -11.83
CA LEU A 199 -22.91 2.59 -11.81
C LEU A 199 -23.63 2.28 -10.48
N ALA A 200 -24.94 2.46 -10.44
CA ALA A 200 -25.78 2.03 -9.32
C ALA A 200 -25.79 0.50 -9.18
N GLU A 201 -25.71 -0.22 -10.30
CA GLU A 201 -25.61 -1.69 -10.35
C GLU A 201 -24.39 -2.13 -11.19
N PRO A 202 -23.82 -3.33 -10.94
CA PRO A 202 -22.80 -3.89 -11.81
C PRO A 202 -23.31 -3.97 -13.26
N LEU A 203 -22.58 -3.38 -14.22
CA LEU A 203 -22.92 -3.52 -15.63
C LEU A 203 -23.11 -5.01 -15.97
N GLN A 204 -24.25 -5.34 -16.58
CA GLN A 204 -24.47 -6.63 -17.22
C GLN A 204 -23.57 -6.74 -18.46
N GLN A 205 -22.29 -7.00 -18.23
CA GLN A 205 -21.42 -7.51 -19.28
C GLN A 205 -21.84 -8.94 -19.61
N SER A 206 -21.73 -9.32 -20.89
CA SER A 206 -21.87 -10.72 -21.25
C SER A 206 -20.90 -11.57 -20.41
N LYS A 207 -21.34 -12.74 -19.96
CA LYS A 207 -20.50 -13.65 -19.15
C LYS A 207 -19.14 -13.91 -19.82
N SER A 208 -19.14 -14.04 -21.15
CA SER A 208 -17.93 -14.25 -21.94
C SER A 208 -16.95 -13.07 -21.89
N GLN A 209 -17.44 -11.83 -21.88
CA GLN A 209 -16.57 -10.65 -21.74
C GLN A 209 -15.99 -10.54 -20.34
N ALA A 210 -16.80 -10.78 -19.29
CA ALA A 210 -16.34 -10.75 -17.91
C ALA A 210 -15.26 -11.80 -17.64
N GLU A 211 -15.41 -13.01 -18.19
CA GLU A 211 -14.40 -14.07 -18.11
C GLU A 211 -13.11 -13.72 -18.86
N LYS A 212 -13.22 -13.12 -20.07
CA LYS A 212 -12.06 -12.63 -20.82
C LYS A 212 -11.30 -11.57 -20.04
N ASP A 213 -12.00 -10.61 -19.45
CA ASP A 213 -11.39 -9.54 -18.67
C ASP A 213 -10.75 -10.08 -17.40
N LYS A 214 -11.41 -11.02 -16.70
CA LYS A 214 -10.81 -11.72 -15.55
C LYS A 214 -9.54 -12.47 -15.93
N LYS A 215 -9.53 -13.17 -17.07
CA LYS A 215 -8.34 -13.87 -17.59
C LYS A 215 -7.21 -12.91 -17.94
N LYS A 216 -7.54 -11.74 -18.54
CA LYS A 216 -6.56 -10.68 -18.81
C LYS A 216 -5.96 -10.14 -17.50
N ARG A 217 -6.79 -9.81 -16.49
CA ARG A 217 -6.30 -9.39 -15.17
C ARG A 217 -5.43 -10.44 -14.50
N GLY A 218 -5.80 -11.73 -14.59
CA GLY A 218 -5.01 -12.82 -14.03
C GLY A 218 -3.64 -13.03 -14.69
N LYS A 219 -3.45 -12.55 -15.93
CA LYS A 219 -2.18 -12.60 -16.66
C LYS A 219 -1.36 -11.30 -16.59
N ALA A 220 -1.97 -10.21 -16.11
CA ALA A 220 -1.31 -8.93 -16.04
C ALA A 220 -0.18 -8.96 -15.01
N ARG A 221 0.94 -8.31 -15.33
CA ARG A 221 2.06 -8.14 -14.41
C ARG A 221 1.63 -7.32 -13.21
N VAL A 222 1.88 -7.82 -12.00
CA VAL A 222 1.65 -7.06 -10.76
C VAL A 222 2.95 -6.36 -10.38
N VAL A 223 2.88 -5.04 -10.23
CA VAL A 223 4.02 -4.18 -9.87
C VAL A 223 3.86 -3.63 -8.47
N ILE A 224 4.99 -3.27 -7.85
CA ILE A 224 5.07 -2.60 -6.57
C ILE A 224 5.81 -1.29 -6.84
N GLU A 225 5.16 -0.17 -6.59
CA GLU A 225 5.68 1.17 -6.88
C GLU A 225 5.56 2.08 -5.65
N HIS A 226 6.34 3.16 -5.62
CA HIS A 226 6.36 4.11 -4.49
C HIS A 226 5.94 5.51 -4.99
N LEU A 227 4.65 5.65 -5.30
CA LEU A 227 4.08 6.81 -6.00
C LEU A 227 3.18 7.64 -5.09
N ASP A 228 3.02 8.91 -5.44
CA ASP A 228 1.98 9.77 -4.85
C ASP A 228 0.62 9.35 -5.41
N ILE A 229 -0.28 8.89 -4.54
CA ILE A 229 -1.65 8.45 -4.88
C ILE A 229 -2.72 9.46 -4.42
N ILE A 230 -2.30 10.62 -3.89
CA ILE A 230 -3.20 11.69 -3.47
C ILE A 230 -3.67 12.47 -4.71
N LYS A 231 -2.73 12.81 -5.60
CA LYS A 231 -3.00 13.64 -6.79
C LYS A 231 -3.78 12.91 -7.88
N ASP A 232 -4.57 13.65 -8.63
CA ASP A 232 -5.39 13.15 -9.74
C ASP A 232 -4.57 12.47 -10.84
N ASP A 233 -3.37 12.97 -11.14
CA ASP A 233 -2.50 12.43 -12.19
C ASP A 233 -2.23 10.91 -12.03
N PHE A 234 -2.13 10.41 -10.79
CA PHE A 234 -1.97 8.98 -10.54
C PHE A 234 -3.16 8.16 -11.06
N TRP A 235 -4.37 8.63 -10.78
CA TRP A 235 -5.64 7.96 -11.07
C TRP A 235 -6.04 8.13 -12.53
N ASP A 236 -5.89 9.33 -13.08
CA ASP A 236 -6.27 9.66 -14.46
C ASP A 236 -5.44 8.90 -15.48
N ARG A 237 -4.14 8.69 -15.19
CA ARG A 237 -3.26 7.88 -16.04
C ARG A 237 -3.52 6.37 -15.92
N ARG A 238 -4.28 5.93 -14.91
CA ARG A 238 -4.55 4.52 -14.59
C ARG A 238 -6.05 4.22 -14.49
N PRO A 239 -6.83 4.48 -15.56
CA PRO A 239 -8.29 4.35 -15.54
C PRO A 239 -8.79 2.93 -15.21
N TRP A 240 -7.97 1.89 -15.40
CA TRP A 240 -8.31 0.50 -15.06
C TRP A 240 -8.51 0.28 -13.55
N LEU A 241 -7.88 1.10 -12.69
CA LEU A 241 -8.01 0.98 -11.24
C LEU A 241 -9.45 1.25 -10.77
N LEU A 242 -10.15 2.16 -11.46
CA LEU A 242 -11.50 2.57 -11.14
C LEU A 242 -12.56 1.94 -12.05
N SER A 243 -12.20 1.58 -13.28
CA SER A 243 -13.15 0.99 -14.24
C SER A 243 -13.23 -0.54 -14.19
N ASN A 244 -12.24 -1.20 -13.56
CA ASN A 244 -12.06 -2.67 -13.56
C ASN A 244 -11.87 -3.32 -14.95
N LYS A 245 -11.69 -2.49 -15.99
CA LYS A 245 -11.43 -2.94 -17.35
C LYS A 245 -9.92 -3.04 -17.55
N PRO A 246 -9.38 -4.20 -17.96
CA PRO A 246 -7.96 -4.34 -18.29
C PRO A 246 -7.55 -3.32 -19.35
N GLY A 247 -6.42 -2.66 -19.14
CA GLY A 247 -5.79 -1.81 -20.15
C GLY A 247 -5.04 -2.61 -21.22
N LYS A 248 -4.28 -1.91 -22.05
CA LYS A 248 -3.31 -2.55 -22.95
C LYS A 248 -2.12 -3.05 -22.15
N THR A 249 -1.65 -4.25 -22.45
CA THR A 249 -0.42 -4.77 -21.85
C THR A 249 0.74 -3.87 -22.29
N PRO A 250 1.60 -3.40 -21.36
CA PRO A 250 2.76 -2.61 -21.73
C PRO A 250 3.63 -3.40 -22.70
N LYS A 251 4.17 -2.74 -23.73
CA LYS A 251 5.30 -3.31 -24.48
C LYS A 251 6.44 -3.50 -23.47
N GLU A 252 7.05 -4.68 -23.47
CA GLU A 252 8.18 -4.98 -22.56
C GLU A 252 9.22 -3.84 -22.62
N PRO A 253 9.78 -3.43 -21.47
CA PRO A 253 10.89 -2.47 -21.44
C PRO A 253 12.14 -3.05 -22.10
#